data_AF-A0A920MI97-F1
#
_entry.id   AF-A0A920MI97-F1
#
_cell.length_a   1.000
_cell.length_b   1.000
_cell.length_c   1.000
_cell.angle_alpha   90.00
_cell.angle_beta   90.00
_cell.angle_gamma   90.00
#
_symmetry.space_group_name_H-M   'P 1'
#
loop_
_entity.id
_entity.type
_entity.pdbx_description
1 polymer ?
#
loop_
_entity_poly.entity_id
_entity_poly.type
_entity_poly.pdbx_seq_one_letter_code
_entity_poly.pdbx_strand_id
1 'polypeptide(L)'
;MTDMLKDKKCLPCEGGVDPFNKKDAKQLLTNLHPDWRLSNDKEKISGLLSLKNHYEVMSLVNMIAWISKLRTIIQVSDMSIVQ
;
A
#
# COMPACT_ATOMS: atom_id res chain seq x y z
N MET A 1 17.75 18.47 -15.07
CA MET A 1 17.17 17.21 -14.57
C MET A 1 15.77 17.08 -15.15
N THR A 2 15.68 16.65 -16.42
CA THR A 2 14.46 16.60 -17.23
C THR A 2 14.36 15.22 -17.83
N ASP A 3 13.88 14.28 -17.04
CA ASP A 3 13.78 12.88 -17.45
C ASP A 3 12.37 12.41 -17.06
N MET A 4 11.51 12.19 -18.04
CA MET A 4 10.09 11.94 -17.81
C MET A 4 9.88 10.50 -17.35
N LEU A 5 9.23 10.32 -16.20
CA LEU A 5 8.90 8.99 -15.66
C LEU A 5 8.02 8.16 -16.61
N LYS A 6 7.34 8.79 -17.57
CA LYS A 6 6.51 8.14 -18.59
C LYS A 6 7.32 7.24 -19.52
N ASP A 7 8.60 7.55 -19.74
CA ASP A 7 9.46 6.80 -20.65
C ASP A 7 10.21 5.66 -19.94
N LYS A 8 10.02 5.52 -18.61
CA LYS A 8 10.64 4.49 -17.78
C LYS A 8 9.67 3.34 -17.55
N LYS A 9 10.10 2.11 -17.83
CA LYS A 9 9.36 0.90 -17.50
C LYS A 9 9.45 0.59 -16.01
N CYS A 10 8.32 0.30 -15.38
CA CYS A 10 8.27 -0.07 -13.96
C CYS A 10 8.34 -1.59 -13.85
N LEU A 11 9.56 -2.14 -13.75
CA LEU A 11 9.77 -3.58 -13.59
C LEU A 11 8.96 -4.22 -12.42
N PRO A 12 8.80 -3.54 -11.25
CA PRO A 12 7.91 -4.03 -10.20
C PRO A 12 6.42 -4.04 -10.55
N CYS A 13 5.96 -3.08 -11.35
CA CYS A 13 4.57 -2.98 -11.76
C CYS A 13 4.23 -3.99 -12.87
N GLU A 14 5.23 -4.36 -13.67
CA GLU A 14 5.11 -5.28 -14.81
C GLU A 14 5.40 -6.75 -14.44
N GLY A 15 5.65 -7.04 -13.16
CA GLY A 15 5.76 -8.41 -12.64
C GLY A 15 7.08 -9.14 -12.97
N GLY A 16 8.16 -8.40 -13.22
CA GLY A 16 9.47 -8.96 -13.59
C GLY A 16 10.54 -8.94 -12.49
N VAL A 17 10.15 -8.73 -11.23
CA VAL A 17 11.07 -8.66 -10.09
C VAL A 17 10.66 -9.64 -9.01
N ASP A 18 11.67 -10.28 -8.41
CA ASP A 18 11.44 -11.21 -7.32
C ASP A 18 10.86 -10.48 -6.09
N PRO A 19 9.94 -11.12 -5.35
CA PRO A 19 9.47 -10.61 -4.08
C PRO A 19 10.63 -10.41 -3.11
N PHE A 20 10.47 -9.48 -2.16
CA PHE A 20 11.44 -9.32 -1.10
C PHE A 20 11.66 -10.62 -0.33
N ASN A 21 12.93 -10.91 -0.01
CA ASN A 21 13.22 -11.99 0.92
C ASN A 21 12.71 -11.64 2.33
N LYS A 22 12.51 -12.67 3.17
CA LYS A 22 11.92 -12.49 4.51
C LYS A 22 12.73 -11.57 5.42
N LYS A 23 14.05 -11.52 5.26
CA LYS A 23 14.94 -10.72 6.09
C LYS A 23 14.78 -9.24 5.74
N ASP A 24 14.81 -8.93 4.45
CA ASP A 24 14.69 -7.56 3.93
C ASP A 24 13.29 -7.01 4.17
N ALA A 25 12.24 -7.81 3.95
CA ALA A 25 10.87 -7.41 4.26
C ALA A 25 10.69 -7.06 5.75
N LYS A 26 11.28 -7.85 6.66
CA LYS A 26 11.26 -7.57 8.10
C LYS A 26 12.05 -6.32 8.47
N GLN A 27 13.20 -6.10 7.82
CA GLN A 27 14.01 -4.91 8.05
C GLN A 27 13.32 -3.64 7.57
N LEU A 28 12.60 -3.69 6.43
CA LEU A 28 11.81 -2.55 5.96
C LEU A 28 10.59 -2.30 6.84
N LEU A 29 9.97 -3.35 7.39
CA LEU A 29 8.83 -3.24 8.30
C LEU A 29 9.16 -2.40 9.56
N THR A 30 10.42 -2.38 10.02
CA THR A 30 10.82 -1.56 11.18
C THR A 30 10.74 -0.06 10.93
N ASN A 31 10.67 0.37 9.66
CA ASN A 31 10.50 1.77 9.29
C ASN A 31 9.01 2.20 9.27
N LEU A 32 8.09 1.25 9.40
CA LEU A 32 6.65 1.50 9.44
C LEU A 32 6.15 1.62 10.87
N HIS A 33 4.92 2.10 11.03
CA HIS A 33 4.27 2.16 12.33
C HIS A 33 4.20 0.76 12.99
N PRO A 34 4.36 0.63 14.31
CA PRO A 34 4.38 -0.67 14.99
C PRO A 34 3.12 -1.52 14.87
N ASP A 35 2.02 -1.00 14.34
CA ASP A 35 0.78 -1.77 14.10
C ASP A 35 0.77 -2.52 12.78
N TRP A 36 1.72 -2.23 11.88
CA TRP A 36 1.87 -2.97 10.64
C TRP A 36 2.44 -4.37 10.92
N ARG A 37 1.83 -5.38 10.30
CA ARG A 37 2.18 -6.79 10.40
C ARG A 37 2.40 -7.35 9.00
N LEU A 38 3.45 -8.14 8.84
CA LEU A 38 3.73 -8.88 7.61
C LEU A 38 2.95 -10.20 7.64
N SER A 39 2.27 -10.53 6.55
CA SER A 39 1.57 -11.80 6.38
C SER A 39 2.55 -12.99 6.31
N ASN A 40 2.05 -14.20 6.58
CA ASN A 40 2.88 -15.42 6.57
C ASN A 40 3.46 -15.74 5.19
N ASP A 41 2.69 -15.46 4.13
CA ASP A 41 3.12 -15.57 2.72
C ASP A 41 4.13 -14.49 2.31
N LYS A 42 4.29 -13.43 3.11
CA LYS A 42 5.16 -12.27 2.90
C LYS A 42 4.76 -11.40 1.70
N GLU A 43 3.56 -11.56 1.17
CA GLU A 43 3.06 -10.81 0.02
C GLU A 43 2.30 -9.55 0.43
N LYS A 44 1.88 -9.45 1.69
CA LYS A 44 1.00 -8.39 2.18
C LYS A 44 1.47 -7.87 3.54
N ILE A 45 1.20 -6.59 3.77
CA ILE A 45 1.24 -6.00 5.11
C ILE A 45 -0.17 -5.55 5.48
N SER A 46 -0.54 -5.69 6.75
CA SER A 46 -1.81 -5.23 7.28
C SER A 46 -1.57 -4.41 8.54
N GLY A 47 -2.36 -3.34 8.71
CA GLY A 47 -2.37 -2.51 9.90
C GLY A 47 -3.80 -2.09 10.20
N LEU A 48 -4.15 -2.02 11.49
CA LEU A 48 -5.47 -1.56 11.91
C LEU A 48 -5.37 -0.10 12.34
N LEU A 49 -6.22 0.75 11.77
CA LEU A 49 -6.30 2.16 12.11
C LEU A 49 -7.66 2.43 12.75
N SER A 50 -7.66 2.89 14.00
CA SER A 50 -8.88 3.31 14.69
C SER A 50 -9.04 4.83 14.60
N LEU A 51 -10.16 5.27 14.04
CA LEU A 51 -10.51 6.68 13.89
C LEU A 51 -11.75 7.00 14.71
N LYS A 52 -11.91 8.26 15.10
CA LYS A 52 -12.93 8.66 16.09
C LYS A 52 -14.35 8.57 15.54
N ASN A 53 -14.52 8.75 14.24
CA ASN A 53 -15.82 8.79 13.57
C ASN A 53 -15.70 8.44 12.08
N HIS A 54 -16.85 8.29 11.41
CA HIS A 54 -16.93 7.91 10.00
C HIS A 54 -16.45 9.02 9.04
N TYR A 55 -16.52 10.31 9.41
CA TYR A 55 -16.01 11.40 8.56
C TYR A 55 -14.49 11.32 8.42
N GLU A 56 -13.78 11.02 9.51
CA GLU A 56 -12.33 10.81 9.49
C GLU A 56 -11.96 9.62 8.60
N VAL A 57 -12.70 8.50 8.69
CA VAL A 57 -12.51 7.33 7.82
C VAL A 57 -12.64 7.71 6.34
N MET A 58 -13.73 8.41 5.98
CA MET A 58 -13.95 8.82 4.59
C MET A 58 -12.91 9.83 4.11
N SER A 59 -12.45 10.73 4.96
CA SER A 59 -11.36 11.66 4.62
C SER A 59 -10.06 10.91 4.31
N LEU A 60 -9.73 9.88 5.09
CA LEU A 60 -8.56 9.04 4.86
C LEU A 60 -8.68 8.26 3.55
N VAL A 61 -9.83 7.64 3.29
CA VAL A 61 -10.09 6.94 2.03
C VAL A 61 -9.93 7.88 0.84
N ASN A 62 -10.45 9.10 0.92
CA ASN A 62 -10.30 10.11 -0.14
C ASN A 62 -8.83 10.52 -0.33
N MET A 63 -8.08 10.70 0.75
CA MET A 63 -6.64 11.00 0.68
C MET A 63 -5.86 9.85 0.03
N ILE A 64 -6.12 8.61 0.43
CA ILE A 64 -5.50 7.41 -0.18
C ILE A 64 -5.88 7.31 -1.66
N ALA A 65 -7.15 7.53 -1.99
CA ALA A 65 -7.63 7.55 -3.36
C ALA A 65 -6.92 8.64 -4.19
N TRP A 66 -6.68 9.82 -3.62
CA TRP A 66 -5.95 10.90 -4.30
C TRP A 66 -4.46 10.56 -4.51
N ILE A 67 -3.79 9.99 -3.50
CA ILE A 67 -2.41 9.51 -3.62
C ILE A 67 -2.32 8.41 -4.69
N SER A 68 -3.26 7.47 -4.70
CA SER A 68 -3.34 6.40 -5.69
C SER A 68 -3.81 6.88 -7.05
N LYS A 69 -4.58 7.97 -7.17
CA LYS A 69 -5.00 8.53 -8.46
C LYS A 69 -3.79 8.93 -9.31
N LEU A 70 -2.62 9.15 -8.70
CA LEU A 70 -1.34 9.35 -9.39
C LEU A 70 -0.77 8.06 -10.03
N ARG A 71 -1.32 6.88 -9.72
CA ARG A 71 -0.94 5.57 -10.26
C ARG A 71 -2.11 4.58 -10.12
N THR A 72 -2.90 4.49 -11.19
CA THR A 72 -4.08 3.61 -11.30
C THR A 72 -3.80 2.19 -10.77
N ILE A 73 -4.67 1.76 -9.85
CA ILE A 73 -5.01 0.41 -9.33
C ILE A 73 -4.96 0.42 -7.79
N ILE A 74 -6.13 0.58 -7.15
CA ILE A 74 -6.36 0.03 -5.81
C ILE A 74 -7.31 -1.16 -5.97
N GLN A 75 -6.83 -2.38 -5.73
CA GLN A 75 -7.71 -3.51 -5.46
C GLN A 75 -8.15 -3.40 -4.00
N VAL A 76 -9.27 -2.71 -3.76
CA VAL A 76 -9.96 -2.73 -2.46
C VAL A 76 -10.97 -3.88 -2.50
N SER A 77 -10.50 -5.13 -2.47
CA SER A 77 -11.41 -6.29 -2.64
C SER A 77 -12.16 -6.69 -1.37
N ASP A 78 -11.91 -6.09 -0.20
CA ASP A 78 -12.64 -6.43 1.02
C ASP A 78 -12.93 -5.20 1.90
N MET A 79 -13.60 -4.20 1.34
CA MET A 79 -14.29 -3.20 2.16
C MET A 79 -15.76 -3.55 2.22
N SER A 80 -16.08 -4.58 3.01
CA SER A 80 -17.44 -4.81 3.49
C SER A 80 -17.81 -3.64 4.41
N ILE A 81 -18.37 -2.59 3.83
CA ILE A 81 -19.20 -1.64 4.57
C ILE A 81 -20.43 -2.44 4.97
N VAL A 82 -20.44 -2.96 6.20
CA VAL A 82 -21.65 -3.49 6.82
C VAL A 82 -22.55 -2.28 7.07
N GLN A 83 -23.58 -2.12 6.22
CA GLN A 83 -24.80 -1.42 6.61
C GLN A 83 -25.63 -2.30 7.54
#